data_AF-A0A442I7Z6-F1
#
_entry.id   AF-A0A442I7Z6-F1
#
_cell.length_a   1.000
_cell.length_b   1.000
_cell.length_c   1.000
_cell.angle_alpha   90.00
_cell.angle_beta   90.00
_cell.angle_gamma   90.00
#
_symmetry.space_group_name_H-M   'P 1'
#
loop_
_entity.id
_entity.type
_entity.pdbx_description
1 polymer ?
#
loop_
_entity_poly.entity_id
_entity_poly.type
_entity_poly.pdbx_seq_one_letter_code
_entity_poly.pdbx_strand_id
1 'polypeptide(L)' 'MLRRRFNRTCLSPLDLDVCERVFNQVCADEGLDPLGLGAEILAVMVVAIFRNAHTNERELLEAVRFHRQKITGTCR' A
#
# COMPACT_ATOMS: atom_id res chain seq x y z
N MET A 1 -21.32 -4.67 28.39
CA MET A 1 -21.19 -3.89 27.14
C MET A 1 -19.99 -4.43 26.37
N LEU A 2 -20.23 -5.18 25.28
CA LEU A 2 -19.15 -5.76 24.48
C LEU A 2 -18.32 -4.63 23.87
N ARG A 3 -17.06 -4.52 24.30
CA ARG A 3 -16.02 -3.74 23.63
C ARG A 3 -15.92 -4.29 22.21
N ARG A 4 -16.63 -3.66 21.28
CA ARG A 4 -16.64 -3.94 19.85
C ARG A 4 -15.27 -3.52 19.33
N ARG A 5 -14.27 -4.37 19.55
CA ARG A 5 -13.04 -4.45 18.76
C ARG A 5 -13.49 -4.82 17.36
N PHE A 6 -14.04 -3.86 16.62
CA PHE A 6 -14.25 -4.04 15.19
C PHE A 6 -12.90 -4.42 14.60
N ASN A 7 -12.83 -5.66 14.10
CA ASN A 7 -12.00 -6.11 13.01
C ASN A 7 -11.14 -4.99 12.42
N ARG A 8 -9.93 -4.81 12.96
CA ARG A 8 -8.86 -3.99 12.34
C ARG A 8 -8.43 -4.56 10.98
N THR A 9 -9.04 -5.64 10.51
CA THR A 9 -8.69 -6.50 9.37
C THR A 9 -9.41 -6.15 8.08
N CYS A 10 -10.44 -5.31 8.07
CA CYS A 10 -11.23 -5.03 6.87
C CYS A 10 -11.12 -3.55 6.48
N LEU A 11 -10.48 -3.28 5.35
CA LEU A 11 -10.53 -1.96 4.71
C LEU A 11 -11.97 -1.69 4.26
N SER A 12 -12.44 -0.45 4.40
CA SER A 12 -13.69 -0.03 3.75
C SER A 12 -13.53 -0.18 2.24
N PRO A 13 -14.60 -0.42 1.46
CA PRO A 13 -14.52 -0.42 0.00
C PRO A 13 -13.86 0.85 -0.55
N LEU A 14 -14.06 1.99 0.11
CA LEU A 14 -13.43 3.27 -0.24
C LEU A 14 -11.92 3.27 0.02
N ASP A 15 -11.49 2.68 1.14
CA ASP A 15 -10.07 2.59 1.50
C ASP A 15 -9.33 1.60 0.60
N LEU A 16 -10.02 0.52 0.22
CA LEU A 16 -9.48 -0.48 -0.70
C LEU A 16 -9.27 0.11 -2.09
N ASP A 17 -10.22 0.92 -2.56
CA ASP A 17 -10.12 1.62 -3.83
C ASP A 17 -8.93 2.61 -3.86
N VAL A 18 -8.68 3.32 -2.75
CA VAL A 18 -7.47 4.16 -2.62
C VAL A 18 -6.19 3.31 -2.65
N CYS A 19 -6.16 2.19 -1.92
CA CYS A 19 -5.00 1.27 -1.94
C CYS A 19 -4.75 0.72 -3.35
N GLU A 20 -5.81 0.33 -4.06
CA GLU A 20 -5.74 -0.22 -5.41
C GLU A 20 -5.21 0.81 -6.42
N ARG A 21 -5.68 2.07 -6.35
CA ARG A 21 -5.17 3.15 -7.21
C ARG A 21 -3.69 3.41 -7.00
N VAL A 22 -3.25 3.49 -5.74
CA VAL A 22 -1.83 3.68 -5.41
C VAL A 22 -0.99 2.50 -5.88
N PHE A 23 -1.47 1.27 -5.67
CA PHE A 23 -0.82 0.06 -6.15
C PHE A 23 -0.65 0.06 -7.67
N ASN A 24 -1.74 0.28 -8.42
CA ASN A 24 -1.72 0.30 -9.88
C ASN A 24 -0.80 1.40 -10.42
N GLN A 25 -0.80 2.57 -9.77
CA GLN A 25 0.06 3.67 -10.16
C GLN A 25 1.54 3.35 -9.96
N VAL A 26 1.93 2.72 -8.85
CA VAL A 26 3.33 2.33 -8.61
C VAL A 26 3.74 1.16 -9.52
N CYS A 27 2.84 0.20 -9.76
CA CYS A 27 3.09 -0.85 -10.75
C CYS A 27 3.33 -0.29 -12.15
N ALA A 28 2.55 0.70 -12.59
CA ALA A 28 2.73 1.36 -13.88
C ALA A 28 4.03 2.18 -13.95
N ASP A 29 4.40 2.86 -12.86
CA ASP A 29 5.61 3.69 -12.76
C ASP A 29 6.89 2.84 -12.79
N GLU A 30 6.90 1.71 -12.07
CA GLU A 30 8.04 0.78 -11.99
C GLU A 30 8.02 -0.31 -13.10
N GLY A 31 6.99 -0.35 -13.95
CA GLY A 31 6.81 -1.38 -14.97
C GLY A 31 6.67 -2.80 -14.39
N LEU A 32 6.11 -2.91 -13.17
CA LEU A 32 5.97 -4.19 -12.48
C LEU A 32 4.82 -5.01 -13.06
N ASP A 33 5.06 -6.31 -13.20
CA ASP A 33 3.99 -7.26 -13.47
C ASP A 33 3.06 -7.35 -12.24
N PRO A 34 1.76 -7.02 -12.37
CA PRO A 34 0.82 -7.01 -11.24
C PRO A 34 0.56 -8.41 -10.64
N LEU A 35 0.94 -9.48 -11.35
CA LEU A 35 0.88 -10.86 -10.88
C LEU A 35 2.24 -11.36 -10.35
N GLY A 36 3.28 -10.54 -10.44
CA GLY A 36 4.63 -10.88 -10.00
C GLY A 36 4.83 -10.70 -8.49
N LEU A 37 5.84 -11.40 -7.96
CA LEU A 37 6.23 -11.30 -6.55
C LEU A 37 6.52 -9.85 -6.12
N GLY A 38 7.05 -9.03 -7.03
CA GLY A 38 7.33 -7.61 -6.78
C GLY A 38 6.06 -6.80 -6.52
N ALA A 39 4.95 -7.15 -7.19
CA ALA A 39 3.64 -6.55 -6.99
C ALA A 39 2.99 -7.07 -5.69
N GLU A 40 3.09 -8.37 -5.37
CA GLU A 40 2.59 -8.89 -4.09
C GLU A 40 3.22 -8.14 -2.89
N ILE A 41 4.53 -7.96 -2.92
CA ILE A 41 5.26 -7.20 -1.89
C ILE A 41 4.76 -5.74 -1.81
N LEU A 42 4.52 -5.12 -2.97
CA LEU A 42 3.98 -3.77 -3.05
C LEU A 42 2.57 -3.69 -2.44
N ALA A 43 1.68 -4.63 -2.76
CA ALA A 43 0.31 -4.67 -2.22
C ALA A 43 0.31 -4.80 -0.69
N VAL A 44 1.14 -5.68 -0.14
CA VAL A 44 1.30 -5.82 1.32
C VAL A 44 1.79 -4.51 1.95
N MET A 45 2.75 -3.84 1.31
CA MET A 45 3.32 -2.59 1.79
C MET A 45 2.29 -1.45 1.77
N VAL A 46 1.53 -1.30 0.69
CA VAL A 46 0.46 -0.30 0.56
C VAL A 46 -0.55 -0.46 1.69
N VAL A 47 -1.04 -1.69 1.92
CA VAL A 47 -2.01 -1.97 3.00
C VAL A 47 -1.41 -1.74 4.38
N ALA A 48 -0.14 -2.11 4.59
CA ALA A 48 0.55 -1.92 5.88
C ALA A 48 0.77 -0.43 6.20
N ILE A 49 1.17 0.37 5.21
CA ILE A 49 1.36 1.83 5.37
C ILE A 49 0.02 2.50 5.63
N PHE A 50 -0.99 2.19 4.81
CA PHE A 50 -2.33 2.75 4.96
C PHE A 50 -2.93 2.49 6.34
N ARG A 51 -2.80 1.26 6.86
CA ARG A 51 -3.33 0.88 8.18
C ARG A 51 -2.58 1.52 9.35
N ASN A 52 -1.32 1.87 9.19
CA ASN A 52 -0.54 2.48 10.26
C ASN A 52 -0.70 3.99 10.34
N ALA A 53 -0.92 4.66 9.20
CA ALA A 53 -0.91 6.12 9.14
C ALA A 53 -2.27 6.75 8.75
N HIS A 54 -3.26 5.96 8.28
CA HIS A 54 -4.56 6.44 7.79
C HIS A 54 -4.44 7.72 6.95
N THR A 55 -3.56 7.69 5.94
CA THR A 55 -3.17 8.85 5.13
C THR A 55 -3.98 8.94 3.83
N ASN A 56 -4.09 10.16 3.28
CA ASN A 56 -4.74 10.40 1.99
C ASN A 56 -3.97 9.73 0.83
N GLU A 57 -4.63 9.53 -0.32
CA GLU A 57 -4.06 8.86 -1.51
C GLU A 57 -2.65 9.38 -1.89
N ARG A 58 -2.46 10.70 -1.91
CA ARG A 58 -1.16 11.32 -2.24
C ARG A 58 -0.07 10.99 -1.22
N GLU A 59 -0.40 11.14 0.07
CA GLU A 59 0.53 10.85 1.15
C GLU A 59 0.87 9.34 1.21
N LEU A 60 -0.11 8.48 0.92
CA LEU A 60 0.10 7.04 0.78
C LEU A 60 1.05 6.72 -0.36
N LEU A 61 0.85 7.34 -1.54
CA LEU A 61 1.70 7.16 -2.70
C LEU A 61 3.15 7.60 -2.42
N GLU A 62 3.35 8.76 -1.80
CA GLU A 62 4.70 9.24 -1.44
C GLU A 62 5.37 8.33 -0.42
N ALA A 63 4.63 7.90 0.62
CA ALA A 63 5.14 6.98 1.63
C ALA A 63 5.52 5.61 1.03
N VAL A 64 4.68 5.06 0.14
CA VAL A 64 4.96 3.81 -0.57
C VAL A 64 6.19 3.95 -1.46
N ARG A 65 6.31 5.02 -2.25
CA ARG A 65 7.49 5.27 -3.10
C ARG A 65 8.76 5.40 -2.27
N PHE A 66 8.71 6.13 -1.15
CA PHE A 66 9.85 6.28 -0.24
C PHE A 66 10.27 4.93 0.36
N HIS A 67 9.31 4.15 0.85
CA HIS A 67 9.59 2.85 1.46
C HIS A 67 10.06 1.82 0.42
N ARG A 68 9.50 1.87 -0.79
CA ARG A 68 9.88 1.04 -1.92
C ARG A 68 11.32 1.31 -2.34
N GLN A 69 11.71 2.57 -2.49
CA GLN A 69 13.10 2.98 -2.75
C GLN A 69 14.06 2.50 -1.66
N LYS A 70 13.63 2.44 -0.40
CA LYS A 70 14.45 1.89 0.68
C LYS A 70 14.61 0.37 0.58
N ILE A 71 13.62 -0.34 0.07
CA ILE A 71 13.65 -1.80 -0.12
C ILE A 71 14.42 -2.19 -1.39
N THR A 72 14.26 -1.43 -2.48
CA THR A 72 14.94 -1.66 -3.76
C THR A 72 16.32 -1.00 -3.81
N GLY A 73 16.60 -0.07 -2.89
CA GLY A 73 17.82 0.74 -2.82
C GLY A 73 18.71 0.41 -1.62
N THR A 74 19.28 -0.78 -1.63
CA THR A 74 20.74 -0.91 -1.50
C THR A 74 21.26 -1.45 -2.82
N CYS A 75 21.70 -0.53 -3.69
CA CYS A 75 22.78 -0.66 -4.68
C CYS A 75 22.67 0.52 -5.65
N ARG A 76 23.20 1.67 -5.24
CA ARG A 76 23.79 2.64 -6.17
C ARG A 76 25.28 2.62 -5.94
#